data_AF-A0A4R6ESX9-F1
#
_entry.id   AF-A0A4R6ESX9-F1
#
_cell.length_a   1.000
_cell.length_b   1.000
_cell.length_c   1.000
_cell.angle_alpha   90.00
_cell.angle_beta   90.00
_cell.angle_gamma   90.00
#
_symmetry.space_group_name_H-M   'P 1'
#
loop_
_entity.id
_entity.type
_entity.pdbx_description
1 polymer ?
#
loop_
_entity_poly.entity_id
_entity_poly.type
_entity_poly.pdbx_seq_one_letter_code
_entity_poly.pdbx_strand_id
1 'polypeptide(L)'
;MLIRHISRRLLPWLVSPWAVIAGGVVTALTMLAVCAVLLYDSREDALTRANESSLNTLLVVERDIARNVELYDLSLQAVVDGVGDPEVMALPRALRDSLLFDRAATAKDLGSMLVLDSAGNVIIDSGSATPRQANFADRSYFTVHRDNPHAGLYLSPPFRSRLRDGDPGIALSRRINKPDGSFGGIVVGTVRLEYFRRLLAGLQLGPNGAMALIHMNGQLIMRWPDDPRVVGRDLTGTGPFLRMVLQPEGRFSDEAPIDGIRRVYTFRHLPGLPLIMEVAPPEVDIYAAWRVRGNLRRPGDSAARYGGEEFVIVLPATTGPGALSVAETIRDEVFSLEIEHAGSVQGRITVSIGVATWQGKKSNTVESVVKAADEALYSAKAAGRNSVFATILA
;
A
#
# COMPACT_ATOMS: atom_id res chain seq x y z
N MET A 1 -65.22 -18.43 29.21
CA MET A 1 -64.82 -18.43 30.64
C MET A 1 -63.34 -18.78 30.89
N LEU A 2 -62.61 -19.41 29.95
CA LEU A 2 -61.21 -19.83 30.14
C LEU A 2 -60.15 -18.70 30.10
N ILE A 3 -60.38 -17.61 29.37
CA ILE A 3 -59.37 -16.53 29.18
C ILE A 3 -59.20 -15.66 30.44
N ARG A 4 -60.22 -15.60 31.30
CA ARG A 4 -60.21 -14.79 32.54
C ARG A 4 -59.43 -15.42 33.71
N HIS A 5 -59.10 -16.71 33.65
CA HIS A 5 -58.38 -17.42 34.72
C HIS A 5 -56.87 -17.47 34.51
N ILE A 6 -56.39 -17.41 33.27
CA ILE A 6 -54.95 -17.37 32.96
C ILE A 6 -54.35 -16.01 33.32
N SER A 7 -55.10 -14.91 33.14
CA SER A 7 -54.64 -13.56 33.46
C SER A 7 -54.46 -13.28 34.96
N ARG A 8 -55.20 -13.96 35.85
CA ARG A 8 -55.13 -13.72 37.30
C ARG A 8 -53.95 -14.38 38.02
N ARG A 9 -53.32 -15.40 37.43
CA ARG A 9 -52.12 -16.07 37.99
C ARG A 9 -50.80 -15.55 37.43
N LEU A 10 -50.80 -14.95 36.23
CA LEU A 10 -49.60 -14.37 35.62
C LEU A 10 -49.33 -12.93 36.09
N LEU A 11 -50.37 -12.15 36.39
CA LEU A 11 -50.22 -10.74 36.82
C LEU A 11 -49.37 -10.54 38.09
N PRO A 12 -49.53 -11.32 39.19
CA PRO A 12 -48.71 -11.14 40.38
C PRO A 12 -47.25 -11.56 40.18
N TRP A 13 -47.01 -12.49 39.24
CA TRP A 13 -45.66 -12.96 38.91
C TRP A 13 -44.91 -11.93 38.07
N LEU A 14 -45.57 -11.30 37.10
CA LEU A 14 -45.04 -10.21 36.26
C LEU A 14 -44.66 -8.94 37.06
N VAL A 15 -45.30 -8.69 38.21
CA VAL A 15 -45.01 -7.53 39.08
C VAL A 15 -44.18 -7.94 40.31
N SER A 16 -43.74 -9.21 40.39
CA SER A 16 -42.85 -9.64 41.47
C SER A 16 -41.46 -9.01 41.30
N PRO A 17 -40.77 -8.62 42.39
CA PRO A 17 -39.42 -8.06 42.32
C PRO A 17 -38.45 -8.92 41.50
N TRP A 18 -38.60 -10.25 41.58
CA TRP A 18 -37.79 -11.21 40.84
C TRP A 18 -38.05 -11.19 39.32
N ALA A 19 -39.30 -11.01 38.88
CA ALA A 19 -39.60 -10.90 37.45
C ALA A 19 -39.10 -9.58 36.85
N VAL A 20 -39.13 -8.49 37.63
CA VAL A 20 -38.55 -7.19 37.22
C VAL A 20 -37.02 -7.30 37.10
N ILE A 21 -36.36 -7.93 38.07
CA ILE A 21 -34.91 -8.18 38.03
C ILE A 21 -34.56 -9.09 36.84
N ALA A 22 -35.28 -10.19 36.66
CA ALA A 22 -35.05 -11.12 35.54
C ALA A 22 -35.26 -10.44 34.18
N GLY A 23 -36.32 -9.64 34.04
CA GLY A 23 -36.57 -8.84 32.84
C GLY A 23 -35.45 -7.84 32.57
N GLY A 24 -35.00 -7.11 33.59
CA GLY A 24 -33.87 -6.19 33.48
C GLY A 24 -32.55 -6.87 33.08
N VAL A 25 -32.27 -8.05 33.64
CA VAL A 25 -31.09 -8.86 33.27
C VAL A 25 -31.18 -9.32 31.81
N VAL A 26 -32.34 -9.80 31.37
CA VAL A 26 -32.56 -10.20 29.97
C VAL A 26 -32.35 -9.03 29.04
N THR A 27 -32.92 -7.85 29.33
CA THR A 27 -32.71 -6.65 28.51
C THR A 27 -31.23 -6.25 28.46
N ALA A 28 -30.53 -6.25 29.59
CA ALA A 28 -29.09 -5.93 29.64
C ALA A 28 -28.25 -6.92 28.82
N LEU A 29 -28.52 -8.23 28.91
CA LEU A 29 -27.85 -9.26 28.12
C LEU A 29 -28.12 -9.12 26.63
N THR A 30 -29.36 -8.80 26.23
CA THR A 30 -29.68 -8.56 24.81
C THR A 30 -28.96 -7.34 24.27
N MET A 31 -28.86 -6.26 25.06
CA MET A 31 -28.16 -5.05 24.66
C MET A 31 -26.64 -5.28 24.54
N LEU A 32 -26.05 -6.05 25.46
CA LEU A 32 -24.66 -6.50 25.37
C LEU A 32 -24.41 -7.34 24.13
N ALA A 33 -25.29 -8.29 23.82
CA ALA A 33 -25.18 -9.13 22.63
C ALA A 33 -25.26 -8.29 21.34
N VAL A 34 -26.19 -7.34 21.26
CA VAL A 34 -26.31 -6.41 20.12
C VAL A 34 -25.05 -5.55 20.00
N CYS A 35 -24.54 -4.98 21.09
CA CYS A 35 -23.29 -4.22 21.06
C CYS A 35 -22.09 -5.07 20.60
N ALA A 36 -21.99 -6.31 21.06
CA ALA A 36 -20.93 -7.22 20.63
C ALA A 36 -21.01 -7.54 19.13
N VAL A 37 -22.22 -7.78 18.61
CA VAL A 37 -22.45 -7.99 17.17
C VAL A 37 -22.08 -6.74 16.37
N LEU A 38 -22.51 -5.55 16.79
CA LEU A 38 -22.19 -4.30 16.11
C LEU A 38 -20.68 -4.00 16.10
N LEU A 39 -19.99 -4.28 17.22
CA LEU A 39 -18.54 -4.12 17.31
C LEU A 39 -17.79 -5.10 16.40
N TYR A 40 -18.26 -6.35 16.34
CA TYR A 40 -17.71 -7.36 15.45
C TYR A 40 -17.93 -7.00 13.97
N ASP A 41 -19.15 -6.62 13.61
CA ASP A 41 -19.50 -6.20 12.26
C ASP A 41 -18.68 -4.99 11.84
N SER A 42 -18.55 -3.98 12.70
CA SER A 42 -17.70 -2.81 12.43
C SER A 42 -16.21 -3.14 12.27
N ARG A 43 -15.72 -4.21 12.91
CA ARG A 43 -14.33 -4.69 12.78
C ARG A 43 -14.12 -5.35 11.41
N GLU A 44 -15.04 -6.22 11.01
CA GLU A 44 -14.99 -6.89 9.70
C GLU A 44 -15.17 -5.89 8.55
N ASP A 45 -16.02 -4.89 8.73
CA ASP A 45 -16.17 -3.75 7.84
C ASP A 45 -14.86 -2.98 7.62
N ALA A 46 -14.09 -2.74 8.69
CA ALA A 46 -12.80 -2.06 8.60
C ALA A 46 -11.79 -2.87 7.78
N LEU A 47 -11.75 -4.19 8.01
CA LEU A 47 -10.88 -5.10 7.26
C LEU A 47 -11.30 -5.17 5.78
N THR A 48 -12.60 -5.25 5.51
CA THR A 48 -13.15 -5.31 4.15
C THR A 48 -12.80 -4.04 3.38
N ARG A 49 -13.03 -2.86 3.97
CA ARG A 49 -12.65 -1.57 3.36
C ARG A 49 -11.15 -1.46 3.09
N ALA A 50 -10.31 -1.92 4.01
CA ALA A 50 -8.85 -1.93 3.82
C ALA A 50 -8.44 -2.85 2.65
N ASN A 51 -9.04 -4.02 2.55
CA ASN A 51 -8.80 -4.97 1.46
C ASN A 51 -9.25 -4.41 0.11
N GLU A 52 -10.43 -3.79 0.03
CA GLU A 52 -10.92 -3.15 -1.20
C GLU A 52 -10.04 -1.98 -1.63
N SER A 53 -9.64 -1.12 -0.70
CA SER A 53 -8.74 -0.01 -0.97
C SER A 53 -7.36 -0.49 -1.45
N SER A 54 -6.82 -1.55 -0.82
CA SER A 54 -5.55 -2.16 -1.21
C SER A 54 -5.64 -2.78 -2.61
N LEU A 55 -6.73 -3.50 -2.91
CA LEU A 55 -6.95 -4.09 -4.23
C LEU A 55 -7.09 -3.01 -5.31
N ASN A 56 -7.89 -1.96 -5.06
CA ASN A 56 -8.07 -0.87 -6.02
C ASN A 56 -6.74 -0.16 -6.33
N THR A 57 -5.92 0.07 -5.31
CA THR A 57 -4.59 0.67 -5.46
C THR A 57 -3.66 -0.26 -6.25
N LEU A 58 -3.63 -1.54 -5.89
CA LEU A 58 -2.84 -2.56 -6.57
C LEU A 58 -3.18 -2.64 -8.06
N LEU A 59 -4.48 -2.68 -8.40
CA LEU A 59 -4.93 -2.80 -9.80
C LEU A 59 -4.54 -1.59 -10.65
N VAL A 60 -4.48 -0.39 -10.09
CA VAL A 60 -4.05 0.82 -10.82
C VAL A 60 -2.57 0.72 -11.16
N VAL A 61 -1.74 0.38 -10.18
CA VAL A 61 -0.29 0.30 -10.37
C VAL A 61 0.09 -0.91 -11.22
N GLU A 62 -0.56 -2.06 -11.03
CA GLU A 62 -0.38 -3.26 -11.87
C GLU A 62 -0.61 -2.91 -13.35
N ARG A 63 -1.71 -2.22 -13.67
CA ARG A 63 -2.01 -1.83 -15.06
C ARG A 63 -0.97 -0.87 -15.61
N ASP A 64 -0.47 0.07 -14.81
CA ASP A 64 0.58 0.99 -15.27
C ASP A 64 1.89 0.24 -15.56
N ILE A 65 2.34 -0.62 -14.64
CA ILE A 65 3.57 -1.41 -14.82
C ILE A 65 3.44 -2.36 -16.01
N ALA A 66 2.35 -3.13 -16.08
CA ALA A 66 2.14 -4.10 -17.16
C ALA A 66 2.13 -3.41 -18.53
N ARG A 67 1.41 -2.29 -18.65
CA ARG A 67 1.36 -1.50 -19.90
C ARG A 67 2.72 -0.91 -20.26
N ASN A 68 3.45 -0.34 -19.30
CA ASN A 68 4.75 0.25 -19.59
C ASN A 68 5.79 -0.81 -19.97
N VAL A 69 5.73 -2.00 -19.36
CA VAL A 69 6.56 -3.13 -19.77
C VAL A 69 6.19 -3.62 -21.16
N GLU A 70 4.90 -3.76 -21.48
CA GLU A 70 4.43 -4.13 -22.82
C GLU A 70 4.91 -3.14 -23.89
N LEU A 71 4.80 -1.84 -23.63
CA LEU A 71 5.31 -0.80 -24.53
C LEU A 71 6.83 -0.91 -24.72
N TYR A 72 7.56 -1.17 -23.64
CA TYR A 72 9.01 -1.32 -23.71
C TYR A 72 9.41 -2.60 -24.47
N ASP A 73 8.64 -3.67 -24.31
CA ASP A 73 8.82 -4.91 -25.03
C ASP A 73 8.59 -4.76 -26.54
N LEU A 74 7.56 -4.01 -26.95
CA LEU A 74 7.33 -3.70 -28.36
C LEU A 74 8.50 -2.93 -28.97
N SER A 75 9.07 -1.96 -28.25
CA SER A 75 10.27 -1.25 -28.71
C SER A 75 11.49 -2.19 -28.81
N LEU A 76 11.66 -3.15 -27.88
CA LEU A 76 12.70 -4.16 -28.01
C LEU A 76 12.51 -5.04 -29.25
N GLN A 77 11.27 -5.46 -29.54
CA GLN A 77 10.95 -6.24 -30.74
C GLN A 77 11.27 -5.45 -32.02
N ALA A 78 10.92 -4.16 -32.07
CA ALA A 78 11.27 -3.29 -33.21
C ALA A 78 12.79 -3.21 -33.44
N VAL A 79 13.59 -3.18 -32.38
CA VAL A 79 15.06 -3.26 -32.50
C VAL A 79 15.52 -4.63 -33.00
N VAL A 80 14.93 -5.73 -32.52
CA VAL A 80 15.25 -7.09 -33.02
C VAL A 80 14.99 -7.17 -34.52
N ASP A 81 13.82 -6.71 -34.97
CA ASP A 81 13.42 -6.74 -36.38
C ASP A 81 14.35 -5.85 -37.23
N GLY A 82 14.61 -4.63 -36.79
CA GLY A 82 15.47 -3.70 -37.52
C GLY A 82 16.96 -4.10 -37.55
N VAL A 83 17.48 -4.77 -36.52
CA VAL A 83 18.85 -5.33 -36.55
C VAL A 83 18.92 -6.57 -37.45
N GLY A 84 17.82 -7.32 -37.57
CA GLY A 84 17.70 -8.44 -38.48
C GLY A 84 17.62 -8.05 -39.96
N ASP A 85 17.28 -6.80 -40.27
CA ASP A 85 17.13 -6.27 -41.63
C ASP A 85 18.45 -5.65 -42.16
N PRO A 86 19.08 -6.25 -43.19
CA PRO A 86 20.30 -5.72 -43.79
C PRO A 86 20.15 -4.30 -44.37
N GLU A 87 18.97 -3.94 -44.89
CA GLU A 87 18.73 -2.62 -45.47
C GLU A 87 18.73 -1.55 -44.37
N VAL A 88 18.09 -1.84 -43.23
CA VAL A 88 18.10 -0.97 -42.04
C VAL A 88 19.52 -0.83 -41.51
N MET A 89 20.28 -1.92 -41.43
CA MET A 89 21.64 -1.90 -40.90
C MET A 89 22.65 -1.17 -41.81
N ALA A 90 22.37 -1.10 -43.12
CA ALA A 90 23.15 -0.34 -44.10
C ALA A 90 22.89 1.17 -44.07
N LEU A 91 21.81 1.63 -43.42
CA LEU A 91 21.50 3.06 -43.33
C LEU A 91 22.59 3.85 -42.59
N PRO A 92 22.75 5.15 -42.91
CA PRO A 92 23.56 6.05 -42.10
C PRO A 92 23.11 6.02 -40.64
N ARG A 93 24.08 6.02 -39.71
CA ARG A 93 23.85 5.86 -38.27
C ARG A 93 22.68 6.70 -37.72
N ALA A 94 22.59 7.97 -38.09
CA ALA A 94 21.53 8.85 -37.60
C ALA A 94 20.11 8.38 -38.00
N LEU A 95 19.95 7.89 -39.23
CA LEU A 95 18.67 7.36 -39.73
C LEU A 95 18.38 5.98 -39.12
N ARG A 96 19.40 5.13 -39.05
CA ARG A 96 19.30 3.81 -38.43
C ARG A 96 18.86 3.91 -36.97
N ASP A 97 19.55 4.73 -36.17
CA ASP A 97 19.23 4.89 -34.76
C ASP A 97 17.83 5.48 -34.55
N SER A 98 17.39 6.40 -35.42
CA SER A 98 16.02 6.95 -35.37
C SER A 98 14.93 5.95 -35.76
N LEU A 99 15.27 4.91 -36.54
CA LEU A 99 14.36 3.82 -36.90
C LEU A 99 14.35 2.72 -35.84
N LEU A 100 15.52 2.36 -35.31
CA LEU A 100 15.66 1.34 -34.27
C LEU A 100 15.08 1.81 -32.94
N PHE A 101 15.34 3.06 -32.55
CA PHE A 101 14.91 3.60 -31.27
C PHE A 101 13.76 4.58 -31.48
N ASP A 102 12.54 4.11 -31.19
CA ASP A 102 11.39 5.00 -31.10
C ASP A 102 11.50 5.97 -29.90
N ARG A 103 10.54 6.89 -29.79
CA ARG A 103 10.49 7.82 -28.64
C ARG A 103 10.19 7.13 -27.31
N ALA A 104 9.59 5.94 -27.30
CA ALA A 104 9.35 5.18 -26.08
C ALA A 104 10.67 4.63 -25.50
N ALA A 105 11.61 4.25 -26.36
CA ALA A 105 12.97 3.82 -25.99
C ALA A 105 13.85 4.93 -25.37
N THR A 106 13.40 6.19 -25.41
CA THR A 106 14.12 7.37 -24.87
C THR A 106 13.36 8.07 -23.74
N ALA A 107 12.27 7.47 -23.23
CA ALA A 107 11.50 8.04 -22.15
C ALA A 107 12.39 8.25 -20.90
N LYS A 108 12.20 9.38 -20.21
CA LYS A 108 13.06 9.86 -19.11
C LYS A 108 13.41 8.79 -18.08
N ASP A 109 12.52 7.83 -17.82
CA ASP A 109 12.64 6.85 -16.73
C ASP A 109 13.10 5.46 -17.19
N LEU A 110 13.06 5.25 -18.51
CA LEU A 110 13.57 4.08 -19.19
C LEU A 110 15.02 4.40 -19.59
N GLY A 111 15.96 3.63 -19.07
CA GLY A 111 17.39 3.78 -19.38
C GLY A 111 17.70 3.49 -20.85
N SER A 112 18.97 3.66 -21.22
CA SER A 112 19.44 3.37 -22.59
C SER A 112 19.17 1.91 -22.99
N MET A 113 18.76 1.71 -24.24
CA MET A 113 18.74 0.42 -24.91
C MET A 113 20.09 0.15 -25.57
N LEU A 114 20.55 -1.08 -25.46
CA LEU A 114 21.80 -1.54 -26.03
C LEU A 114 21.53 -2.75 -26.91
N VAL A 115 22.23 -2.81 -28.04
CA VAL A 115 22.36 -4.04 -28.81
C VAL A 115 23.72 -4.62 -28.50
N LEU A 116 23.73 -5.88 -28.08
CA LEU A 116 24.93 -6.64 -27.78
C LEU A 116 25.15 -7.69 -28.86
N ASP A 117 26.39 -7.88 -29.30
CA ASP A 117 26.75 -8.96 -30.22
C ASP A 117 26.75 -10.34 -29.53
N SER A 118 27.04 -11.41 -30.28
CA SER A 118 27.10 -12.78 -29.76
C SER A 118 28.19 -13.01 -28.71
N ALA A 119 29.17 -12.10 -28.59
CA ALA A 119 30.22 -12.12 -27.57
C ALA A 119 29.89 -11.20 -26.37
N GLY A 120 28.76 -10.50 -26.39
CA GLY A 120 28.28 -9.63 -25.32
C GLY A 120 28.82 -8.20 -25.38
N ASN A 121 29.48 -7.78 -26.47
CA ASN A 121 29.97 -6.41 -26.62
C ASN A 121 28.86 -5.48 -27.11
N VAL A 122 28.85 -4.24 -26.62
CA VAL A 122 27.91 -3.21 -27.08
C VAL A 122 28.25 -2.78 -28.51
N ILE A 123 27.32 -2.96 -29.44
CA ILE A 123 27.45 -2.56 -30.85
C ILE A 123 26.53 -1.41 -31.25
N ILE A 124 25.40 -1.24 -30.57
CA ILE A 124 24.49 -0.08 -30.73
C ILE A 124 24.07 0.39 -29.33
N ASP A 125 23.99 1.70 -29.14
CA ASP A 125 23.67 2.34 -27.87
C ASP A 125 22.73 3.51 -28.11
N SER A 126 21.50 3.44 -27.58
CA SER A 126 20.52 4.52 -27.74
C SER A 126 20.88 5.77 -26.93
N GLY A 127 21.73 5.64 -25.91
CA GLY A 127 22.12 6.73 -25.01
C GLY A 127 23.40 7.45 -25.42
N SER A 128 24.10 7.03 -26.48
CA SER A 128 25.37 7.61 -26.90
C SER A 128 25.59 7.54 -28.41
N ALA A 129 26.09 8.63 -28.99
CA ALA A 129 26.49 8.70 -30.39
C ALA A 129 27.64 7.71 -30.72
N THR A 130 28.51 7.42 -29.77
CA THR A 130 29.52 6.37 -29.90
C THR A 130 29.18 5.26 -28.91
N PRO A 131 28.97 4.01 -29.36
CA PRO A 131 28.66 2.91 -28.45
C PRO A 131 29.69 2.83 -27.33
N ARG A 132 29.23 2.89 -26.08
CA ARG A 132 30.10 2.79 -24.92
C ARG A 132 30.76 1.42 -24.90
N GLN A 133 32.08 1.39 -24.81
CA GLN A 133 32.85 0.14 -24.81
C GLN A 133 32.64 -0.61 -23.50
N ALA A 134 31.84 -1.68 -23.55
CA ALA A 134 31.58 -2.56 -22.42
C ALA A 134 31.17 -3.95 -22.91
N ASN A 135 31.40 -4.95 -22.05
CA ASN A 135 30.96 -6.32 -22.26
C ASN A 135 30.00 -6.76 -21.15
N PHE A 136 28.98 -7.53 -21.53
CA PHE A 136 27.94 -8.03 -20.63
C PHE A 136 27.65 -9.53 -20.83
N ALA A 137 28.59 -10.30 -21.37
CA ALA A 137 28.42 -11.73 -21.61
C ALA A 137 28.18 -12.55 -20.33
N ASP A 138 28.59 -11.99 -19.18
CA ASP A 138 28.44 -12.58 -17.85
C ASP A 138 27.06 -12.34 -17.22
N ARG A 139 26.24 -11.46 -17.80
CA ARG A 139 24.98 -11.02 -17.20
C ARG A 139 23.87 -12.03 -17.47
N SER A 140 22.97 -12.21 -16.48
CA SER A 140 21.87 -13.17 -16.59
C SER A 140 20.94 -12.90 -17.77
N TYR A 141 20.69 -11.63 -18.07
CA TYR A 141 19.90 -11.20 -19.23
C TYR A 141 20.58 -11.48 -20.58
N PHE A 142 21.87 -11.82 -20.59
CA PHE A 142 22.58 -12.27 -21.79
C PHE A 142 22.63 -13.79 -21.86
N THR A 143 23.05 -14.44 -20.77
CA THR A 143 23.23 -15.90 -20.74
C THR A 143 21.93 -16.64 -21.00
N VAL A 144 20.79 -16.14 -20.48
CA VAL A 144 19.48 -16.77 -20.73
C VAL A 144 19.13 -16.86 -22.21
N HIS A 145 19.43 -15.83 -23.01
CA HIS A 145 19.14 -15.80 -24.45
C HIS A 145 20.19 -16.56 -25.28
N ARG A 146 21.44 -16.59 -24.82
CA ARG A 146 22.49 -17.42 -25.41
C ARG A 146 22.14 -18.90 -25.28
N ASP A 147 21.71 -19.30 -24.08
CA ASP A 147 21.57 -20.70 -23.70
C ASP A 147 20.15 -21.26 -23.98
N ASN A 148 19.14 -20.40 -24.15
CA ASN A 148 17.77 -20.79 -24.49
C ASN A 148 17.22 -19.98 -25.71
N PRO A 149 17.05 -20.60 -26.89
CA PRO A 149 16.52 -19.94 -28.08
C PRO A 149 15.05 -19.51 -27.96
N HIS A 150 14.32 -20.02 -26.96
CA HIS A 150 12.89 -19.76 -26.74
C HIS A 150 12.63 -18.94 -25.46
N ALA A 151 13.63 -18.22 -24.95
CA ALA A 151 13.50 -17.44 -23.72
C ALA A 151 12.43 -16.32 -23.78
N GLY A 152 12.05 -15.85 -24.97
CA GLY A 152 11.03 -14.81 -25.13
C GLY A 152 11.50 -13.46 -24.58
N LEU A 153 10.60 -12.72 -23.92
CA LEU A 153 10.99 -11.56 -23.11
C LEU A 153 11.56 -12.05 -21.78
N TYR A 154 12.79 -11.63 -21.46
CA TYR A 154 13.38 -11.89 -20.17
C TYR A 154 13.46 -10.60 -19.33
N LEU A 155 12.96 -10.69 -18.09
CA LEU A 155 13.09 -9.67 -17.06
C LEU A 155 14.11 -10.12 -16.02
N SER A 156 15.17 -9.33 -15.81
CA SER A 156 16.24 -9.68 -14.88
C SER A 156 15.87 -9.35 -13.43
N PRO A 157 16.51 -10.02 -12.46
CA PRO A 157 16.65 -9.48 -11.11
C PRO A 157 17.27 -8.07 -11.07
N PRO A 158 17.16 -7.36 -9.93
CA PRO A 158 17.80 -6.07 -9.75
C PRO A 158 19.31 -6.19 -9.87
N PHE A 159 19.92 -5.26 -10.59
CA PHE A 159 21.37 -5.20 -10.74
C PHE A 159 21.87 -3.76 -10.71
N ARG A 160 23.17 -3.62 -10.42
CA ARG A 160 23.88 -2.35 -10.54
C ARG A 160 24.45 -2.18 -11.95
N SER A 161 24.11 -1.06 -12.58
CA SER A 161 24.57 -0.72 -13.93
C SER A 161 26.09 -0.46 -13.98
N ARG A 162 26.78 -1.02 -14.98
CA ARG A 162 28.20 -0.68 -15.27
C ARG A 162 28.35 0.65 -16.01
N LEU A 163 27.32 1.09 -16.73
CA LEU A 163 27.39 2.28 -17.59
C LEU A 163 26.80 3.54 -16.93
N ARG A 164 26.31 3.42 -15.70
CA ARG A 164 25.63 4.49 -14.96
C ARG A 164 26.02 4.46 -13.48
N ASP A 165 27.31 4.36 -13.20
CA ASP A 165 27.87 4.49 -11.84
C ASP A 165 27.17 3.64 -10.75
N GLY A 166 26.73 2.43 -11.11
CA GLY A 166 26.07 1.52 -10.18
C GLY A 166 24.61 1.83 -9.86
N ASP A 167 23.95 2.72 -10.62
CA ASP A 167 22.52 3.02 -10.55
C ASP A 167 21.69 1.73 -10.67
N PRO A 168 20.79 1.42 -9.71
CA PRO A 168 20.06 0.17 -9.68
C PRO A 168 18.93 0.15 -10.72
N GLY A 169 18.74 -1.00 -11.34
CA GLY A 169 17.66 -1.23 -12.29
C GLY A 169 17.41 -2.70 -12.55
N ILE A 170 16.42 -2.95 -13.41
CA ILE A 170 16.10 -4.26 -13.97
C ILE A 170 16.25 -4.20 -15.48
N ALA A 171 16.61 -5.31 -16.11
CA ALA A 171 16.80 -5.40 -17.55
C ALA A 171 15.62 -6.12 -18.18
N LEU A 172 15.14 -5.59 -19.29
CA LEU A 172 14.24 -6.29 -20.20
C LEU A 172 15.05 -6.59 -21.45
N SER A 173 15.03 -7.84 -21.89
CA SER A 173 15.90 -8.29 -22.98
C SER A 173 15.24 -9.31 -23.87
N ARG A 174 15.64 -9.31 -25.15
CA ARG A 174 15.25 -10.30 -26.16
C ARG A 174 16.45 -10.78 -26.96
N ARG A 175 16.39 -12.05 -27.37
CA ARG A 175 17.37 -12.67 -28.26
C ARG A 175 17.30 -12.08 -29.67
N ILE A 176 18.46 -11.85 -30.26
CA ILE A 176 18.61 -11.58 -31.69
C ILE A 176 19.15 -12.86 -32.34
N ASN A 177 18.48 -13.31 -33.40
CA ASN A 177 18.88 -14.50 -34.15
C ASN A 177 19.62 -14.07 -35.41
N LYS A 178 20.64 -14.82 -35.80
CA LYS A 178 21.18 -14.74 -37.17
C LYS A 178 20.21 -15.38 -38.16
N PRO A 179 20.38 -15.16 -39.48
CA PRO A 179 19.52 -15.77 -40.51
C PRO A 179 19.48 -17.30 -40.46
N ASP A 180 20.53 -17.95 -39.94
CA ASP A 180 20.61 -19.40 -39.75
C ASP A 180 19.97 -19.89 -38.42
N GLY A 181 19.36 -18.99 -37.64
CA GLY A 181 18.76 -19.28 -36.33
C GLY A 181 19.76 -19.31 -35.17
N SER A 182 21.06 -19.25 -35.43
CA SER A 182 22.09 -19.23 -34.39
C SER A 182 22.05 -17.92 -33.59
N PHE A 183 22.72 -17.91 -32.43
CA PHE A 183 22.73 -16.75 -31.54
C PHE A 183 23.46 -15.57 -32.18
N GLY A 184 22.74 -14.48 -32.44
CA GLY A 184 23.28 -13.22 -32.96
C GLY A 184 23.68 -12.22 -31.88
N GLY A 185 23.16 -12.39 -30.67
CA GLY A 185 23.31 -11.45 -29.56
C GLY A 185 21.96 -11.14 -28.92
N ILE A 186 21.84 -9.98 -28.27
CA ILE A 186 20.59 -9.56 -27.64
C ILE A 186 20.35 -8.06 -27.86
N VAL A 187 19.08 -7.65 -27.74
CA VAL A 187 18.73 -6.29 -27.35
C VAL A 187 18.39 -6.27 -25.87
N VAL A 188 18.82 -5.22 -25.17
CA VAL A 188 18.51 -5.03 -23.75
C VAL A 188 18.17 -3.56 -23.46
N GLY A 189 17.02 -3.33 -22.83
CA GLY A 189 16.63 -2.06 -22.23
C GLY A 189 16.73 -2.14 -20.72
N THR A 190 17.07 -1.04 -20.06
CA THR A 190 17.12 -1.01 -18.58
C THR A 190 16.01 -0.14 -18.02
N VAL A 191 15.20 -0.67 -17.10
CA VAL A 191 14.26 0.13 -16.30
C VAL A 191 14.94 0.49 -15.00
N ARG A 192 15.01 1.79 -14.69
CA ARG A 192 15.64 2.28 -13.46
C ARG A 192 14.69 2.07 -12.30
N LEU A 193 15.19 1.69 -11.12
CA LEU A 193 14.29 1.53 -9.95
C LEU A 193 13.62 2.86 -9.52
N GLU A 194 14.24 3.97 -9.88
CA GLU A 194 13.71 5.32 -9.68
C GLU A 194 12.37 5.55 -10.42
N TYR A 195 12.12 4.86 -11.54
CA TYR A 195 10.81 4.86 -12.21
C TYR A 195 9.70 4.44 -11.24
N PHE A 196 9.89 3.30 -10.57
CA PHE A 196 8.90 2.77 -9.64
C PHE A 196 8.73 3.68 -8.42
N ARG A 197 9.83 4.27 -7.90
CA ARG A 197 9.72 5.25 -6.81
C ARG A 197 8.84 6.44 -7.18
N ARG A 198 9.01 6.98 -8.39
CA ARG A 198 8.15 8.08 -8.90
C ARG A 198 6.72 7.63 -9.13
N LEU A 199 6.51 6.43 -9.67
CA LEU A 199 5.19 5.87 -9.91
C LEU A 199 4.40 5.74 -8.60
N LEU A 200 5.07 5.36 -7.51
CA LEU A 200 4.47 5.19 -6.20
C LEU A 200 4.45 6.48 -5.36
N ALA A 201 5.18 7.51 -5.78
CA ALA A 201 5.23 8.79 -5.10
C ALA A 201 3.84 9.44 -5.09
N GLY A 202 3.31 9.70 -3.89
CA GLY A 202 1.98 10.29 -3.69
C GLY A 202 0.88 9.28 -3.38
N LEU A 203 1.15 7.97 -3.45
CA LEU A 203 0.23 6.98 -2.91
C LEU A 203 0.15 7.08 -1.38
N GLN A 204 -1.06 7.21 -0.85
CA GLN A 204 -1.31 7.29 0.59
C GLN A 204 -1.70 5.90 1.12
N LEU A 205 -0.69 5.11 1.53
CA LEU A 205 -0.89 3.78 2.12
C LEU A 205 -1.08 3.80 3.64
N GLY A 206 -1.09 4.99 4.26
CA GLY A 206 -1.02 5.17 5.72
C GLY A 206 0.43 5.24 6.23
N PRO A 207 0.62 5.65 7.51
CA PRO A 207 1.93 5.98 8.07
C PRO A 207 2.94 4.82 8.09
N ASN A 208 2.47 3.56 8.05
CA ASN A 208 3.33 2.36 7.99
C ASN A 208 2.90 1.37 6.88
N GLY A 209 2.09 1.83 5.93
CA GLY A 209 1.66 1.05 4.77
C GLY A 209 2.84 0.70 3.88
N ALA A 210 2.88 -0.54 3.40
CA ALA A 210 3.93 -1.01 2.50
C ALA A 210 3.36 -1.44 1.15
N MET A 211 4.19 -1.31 0.12
CA MET A 211 3.96 -1.91 -1.19
C MET A 211 5.27 -2.47 -1.69
N ALA A 212 5.25 -3.61 -2.37
CA ALA A 212 6.45 -4.21 -2.91
C ALA A 212 6.21 -4.83 -4.29
N LEU A 213 7.27 -4.86 -5.08
CA LEU A 213 7.36 -5.64 -6.31
C LEU A 213 8.45 -6.69 -6.10
N ILE A 214 8.09 -7.95 -6.27
CA ILE A 214 8.93 -9.11 -5.96
C ILE A 214 9.00 -9.96 -7.22
N HIS A 215 10.19 -10.41 -7.59
CA HIS A 215 10.33 -11.35 -8.68
C HIS A 215 9.90 -12.76 -8.25
N MET A 216 9.37 -13.57 -9.18
CA MET A 216 8.91 -14.95 -8.90
C MET A 216 10.03 -15.89 -8.39
N ASN A 217 11.30 -15.46 -8.44
CA ASN A 217 12.44 -16.16 -7.85
C ASN A 217 12.72 -15.76 -6.39
N GLY A 218 11.88 -14.91 -5.78
CA GLY A 218 12.00 -14.45 -4.40
C GLY A 218 12.76 -13.15 -4.21
N GLN A 219 13.36 -12.57 -5.24
CA GLN A 219 14.14 -11.34 -5.08
C GLN A 219 13.24 -10.09 -5.02
N LEU A 220 13.41 -9.28 -3.99
CA LEU A 220 12.72 -7.99 -3.87
C LEU A 220 13.22 -7.00 -4.94
N ILE A 221 12.36 -6.58 -5.86
CA ILE A 221 12.70 -5.59 -6.90
C ILE A 221 12.71 -4.18 -6.32
N MET A 222 11.64 -3.82 -5.64
CA MET A 222 11.46 -2.52 -5.00
C MET A 222 10.48 -2.63 -3.84
N ARG A 223 10.52 -1.66 -2.93
CA ARG A 223 9.47 -1.44 -1.92
C ARG A 223 9.16 0.03 -1.73
N TRP A 224 7.98 0.31 -1.19
CA TRP A 224 7.57 1.60 -0.68
C TRP A 224 7.13 1.44 0.79
N PRO A 225 7.52 2.34 1.72
CA PRO A 225 8.53 3.39 1.56
C PRO A 225 9.87 2.83 1.09
N ASP A 226 10.59 3.62 0.32
CA ASP A 226 11.84 3.19 -0.31
C ASP A 226 12.92 2.88 0.74
N ASP A 227 13.51 1.69 0.63
CA ASP A 227 14.72 1.31 1.36
C ASP A 227 15.68 0.60 0.40
N PRO A 228 16.73 1.30 -0.07
CA PRO A 228 17.69 0.74 -1.02
C PRO A 228 18.46 -0.48 -0.49
N ARG A 229 18.53 -0.67 0.84
CA ARG A 229 19.34 -1.72 1.47
C ARG A 229 18.73 -3.11 1.33
N VAL A 230 17.42 -3.18 1.09
CA VAL A 230 16.69 -4.45 0.99
C VAL A 230 16.41 -4.86 -0.45
N VAL A 231 16.67 -3.98 -1.43
CA VAL A 231 16.58 -4.32 -2.85
C VAL A 231 17.50 -5.51 -3.17
N GLY A 232 16.96 -6.51 -3.87
CA GLY A 232 17.66 -7.74 -4.22
C GLY A 232 17.69 -8.79 -3.10
N ARG A 233 17.14 -8.50 -1.91
CA ARG A 233 17.02 -9.47 -0.81
C ARG A 233 16.18 -10.67 -1.26
N ASP A 234 16.64 -11.86 -0.89
CA ASP A 234 15.95 -13.12 -1.13
C ASP A 234 14.86 -13.34 -0.07
N LEU A 235 13.62 -13.53 -0.53
CA LEU A 235 12.43 -13.76 0.28
C LEU A 235 11.91 -15.21 0.18
N THR A 236 12.57 -16.10 -0.57
CA THR A 236 12.09 -17.48 -0.81
C THR A 236 11.75 -18.28 0.45
N GLY A 237 12.49 -18.06 1.54
CA GLY A 237 12.27 -18.72 2.84
C GLY A 237 11.24 -18.05 3.75
N THR A 238 10.53 -17.01 3.30
CA THR A 238 9.60 -16.24 4.14
C THR A 238 8.16 -16.70 3.98
N GLY A 239 7.39 -16.70 5.08
CA GLY A 239 5.97 -17.06 5.08
C GLY A 239 5.13 -16.30 4.04
N PRO A 240 5.23 -14.95 3.97
CA PRO A 240 4.51 -14.17 2.98
C PRO A 240 4.82 -14.57 1.54
N PHE A 241 6.09 -14.72 1.17
CA PHE A 241 6.48 -15.07 -0.20
C PHE A 241 5.95 -16.45 -0.61
N LEU A 242 6.05 -17.46 0.26
CA LEU A 242 5.55 -18.80 -0.02
C LEU A 242 4.03 -18.80 -0.30
N ARG A 243 3.25 -18.00 0.43
CA ARG A 243 1.81 -17.87 0.15
C ARG A 243 1.55 -17.17 -1.18
N MET A 244 2.34 -16.14 -1.49
CA MET A 244 2.18 -15.35 -2.70
C MET A 244 2.59 -16.10 -3.97
N VAL A 245 3.63 -16.94 -3.94
CA VAL A 245 4.07 -17.68 -5.14
C VAL A 245 3.09 -18.81 -5.51
N LEU A 246 2.36 -19.35 -4.54
CA LEU A 246 1.46 -20.50 -4.71
C LEU A 246 0.10 -20.16 -5.32
N GLN A 247 -0.32 -18.90 -5.26
CA GLN A 247 -1.63 -18.44 -5.75
C GLN A 247 -1.43 -17.23 -6.66
N PRO A 248 -2.19 -17.08 -7.76
CA PRO A 248 -2.02 -15.94 -8.66
C PRO A 248 -2.43 -14.60 -8.03
N GLU A 249 -3.32 -14.64 -7.04
CA GLU A 249 -3.75 -13.49 -6.26
C GLU A 249 -4.31 -13.94 -4.92
N GLY A 250 -4.41 -13.02 -3.97
CA GLY A 250 -5.02 -13.35 -2.69
C GLY A 250 -4.83 -12.30 -1.62
N ARG A 251 -5.30 -12.66 -0.43
CA ARG A 251 -5.21 -11.83 0.77
C ARG A 251 -4.87 -12.70 1.98
N PHE A 252 -4.01 -12.22 2.86
CA PHE A 252 -3.67 -12.90 4.10
C PHE A 252 -3.05 -11.94 5.10
N SER A 253 -3.01 -12.35 6.37
CA SER A 253 -2.32 -11.64 7.44
C SER A 253 -1.03 -12.35 7.80
N ASP A 254 0.08 -11.62 7.91
CA ASP A 254 1.35 -12.18 8.36
C ASP A 254 2.31 -11.09 8.84
N GLU A 255 3.43 -11.50 9.44
CA GLU A 255 4.52 -10.60 9.84
C GLU A 255 5.45 -10.31 8.65
N ALA A 256 5.82 -9.05 8.45
CA ALA A 256 6.71 -8.70 7.35
C ALA A 256 8.17 -9.06 7.65
N PRO A 257 8.86 -9.79 6.76
CA PRO A 257 10.23 -10.26 7.00
C PRO A 257 11.29 -9.14 7.01
N ILE A 258 10.89 -7.93 6.65
CA ILE A 258 11.79 -6.78 6.52
C ILE A 258 11.83 -5.94 7.79
N ASP A 259 10.68 -5.72 8.45
CA ASP A 259 10.56 -4.79 9.59
C ASP A 259 9.76 -5.37 10.78
N GLY A 260 9.29 -6.62 10.70
CA GLY A 260 8.57 -7.28 11.80
C GLY A 260 7.14 -6.79 12.04
N ILE A 261 6.62 -5.88 11.20
CA ILE A 261 5.26 -5.37 11.39
C ILE A 261 4.25 -6.35 10.78
N ARG A 262 3.23 -6.69 11.56
CA ARG A 262 2.10 -7.51 11.12
C ARG A 262 1.17 -6.73 10.20
N ARG A 263 0.96 -7.26 8.99
CA ARG A 263 0.23 -6.59 7.90
C ARG A 263 -0.83 -7.50 7.29
N VAL A 264 -1.84 -6.87 6.70
CA VAL A 264 -2.81 -7.53 5.83
C VAL A 264 -2.34 -7.37 4.40
N TYR A 265 -1.79 -8.42 3.82
CA TYR A 265 -1.33 -8.48 2.45
C TYR A 265 -2.51 -8.60 1.51
N THR A 266 -2.53 -7.78 0.46
CA THR A 266 -3.29 -7.99 -0.77
C THR A 266 -2.27 -8.06 -1.90
N PHE A 267 -2.25 -9.15 -2.65
CA PHE A 267 -1.23 -9.39 -3.66
C PHE A 267 -1.80 -9.97 -4.95
N ARG A 268 -1.03 -9.84 -6.03
CA ARG A 268 -1.36 -10.39 -7.35
C ARG A 268 -0.10 -10.58 -8.21
N HIS A 269 -0.10 -11.61 -9.04
CA HIS A 269 0.90 -11.84 -10.09
C HIS A 269 0.60 -10.91 -11.26
N LEU A 270 1.62 -10.23 -11.77
CA LEU A 270 1.48 -9.36 -12.93
C LEU A 270 1.31 -10.22 -14.19
N PRO A 271 0.20 -10.08 -14.93
CA PRO A 271 -0.04 -10.89 -16.12
C PRO A 271 1.11 -10.80 -17.13
N GLY A 272 1.60 -11.96 -17.59
CA GLY A 272 2.69 -12.02 -18.57
C GLY A 272 4.09 -11.68 -18.03
N LEU A 273 4.22 -11.35 -16.75
CA LEU A 273 5.50 -10.97 -16.13
C LEU A 273 5.84 -11.89 -14.95
N PRO A 274 7.13 -12.18 -14.72
CA PRO A 274 7.56 -12.98 -13.58
C PRO A 274 7.62 -12.13 -12.29
N LEU A 275 6.57 -11.35 -12.03
CA LEU A 275 6.51 -10.38 -10.95
C LEU A 275 5.24 -10.56 -10.11
N ILE A 276 5.40 -10.42 -8.81
CA ILE A 276 4.33 -10.34 -7.82
C ILE A 276 4.33 -8.92 -7.29
N MET A 277 3.15 -8.31 -7.23
CA MET A 277 2.95 -7.03 -6.57
C MET A 277 2.09 -7.24 -5.31
N GLU A 278 2.45 -6.54 -4.24
CA GLU A 278 1.69 -6.55 -2.99
C GLU A 278 1.44 -5.13 -2.45
N VAL A 279 0.32 -4.97 -1.76
CA VAL A 279 -0.02 -3.83 -0.90
C VAL A 279 -0.36 -4.37 0.47
N ALA A 280 0.27 -3.82 1.49
CA ALA A 280 0.23 -4.37 2.84
C ALA A 280 0.13 -3.24 3.88
N PRO A 281 -1.07 -2.76 4.21
CA PRO A 281 -1.29 -1.92 5.38
C PRO A 281 -1.08 -2.72 6.68
N PRO A 282 -0.56 -2.09 7.75
CA PRO A 282 -0.50 -2.70 9.08
C PRO A 282 -1.89 -2.99 9.64
N GLU A 283 -2.05 -4.12 10.32
CA GLU A 283 -3.31 -4.45 11.01
C GLU A 283 -3.69 -3.37 12.04
N VAL A 284 -2.70 -2.80 12.72
CA VAL A 284 -2.91 -1.74 13.72
C VAL A 284 -3.59 -0.51 13.12
N ASP A 285 -3.18 -0.09 11.93
CA ASP A 285 -3.71 1.10 11.25
C ASP A 285 -5.15 0.86 10.75
N ILE A 286 -5.43 -0.35 10.24
CA ILE A 286 -6.78 -0.76 9.79
C ILE A 286 -7.79 -0.65 10.94
N TYR A 287 -7.38 -1.10 12.13
CA TYR A 287 -8.27 -1.18 13.29
C TYR A 287 -8.20 0.06 14.20
N ALA A 288 -7.32 1.03 13.94
CA ALA A 288 -7.18 2.23 14.78
C ALA A 288 -8.49 3.02 14.86
N ALA A 289 -9.11 3.33 13.72
CA ALA A 289 -10.39 4.04 13.67
C ALA A 289 -11.54 3.23 14.29
N TRP A 290 -11.51 1.90 14.17
CA TRP A 290 -12.47 1.01 14.83
C TRP A 290 -12.33 1.05 16.36
N ARG A 291 -11.11 1.03 16.90
CA ARG A 291 -10.87 1.16 18.35
C ARG A 291 -11.36 2.49 18.90
N VAL A 292 -11.13 3.59 18.19
CA VAL A 292 -11.66 4.91 18.57
C VAL A 292 -13.19 4.90 18.59
N ARG A 293 -13.85 4.27 17.61
CA ARG A 293 -15.31 4.13 17.60
C ARG A 293 -15.84 3.23 18.71
N GLY A 294 -15.10 2.20 19.12
CA GLY A 294 -15.47 1.33 20.25
C GLY A 294 -15.59 2.08 21.58
N ASN A 295 -14.93 3.23 21.72
CA ASN A 295 -15.05 4.12 22.88
C ASN A 295 -16.32 4.98 22.89
N LEU A 296 -17.04 5.04 21.77
CA LEU A 296 -18.26 5.82 21.65
C LEU A 296 -19.42 5.01 22.21
N ARG A 297 -19.87 5.38 23.41
CA ARG A 297 -20.83 4.59 24.19
C ARG A 297 -22.29 4.84 23.81
N ARG A 298 -22.60 5.85 22.98
CA ARG A 298 -23.98 6.25 22.65
C ARG A 298 -24.25 6.15 21.14
N PRO A 299 -25.44 5.66 20.72
CA PRO A 299 -25.81 5.55 19.29
C PRO A 299 -25.80 6.85 18.48
N GLY A 300 -25.75 8.02 19.14
CA GLY A 300 -25.61 9.32 18.47
C GLY A 300 -24.17 9.77 18.29
N ASP A 301 -23.22 9.17 18.99
CA ASP A 301 -21.81 9.55 18.93
C ASP A 301 -21.22 9.05 17.59
N SER A 302 -20.46 9.90 16.91
CA SER A 302 -19.89 9.59 15.60
C SER A 302 -18.42 9.96 15.54
N ALA A 303 -17.58 9.10 14.97
CA ALA A 303 -16.18 9.42 14.67
C ALA A 303 -15.87 9.23 13.18
N ALA A 304 -15.15 10.18 12.61
CA ALA A 304 -14.69 10.15 11.22
C ALA A 304 -13.26 10.69 11.10
N ARG A 305 -12.54 10.27 10.07
CA ARG A 305 -11.26 10.88 9.68
C ARG A 305 -11.58 12.16 8.91
N TYR A 306 -11.07 13.30 9.38
CA TYR A 306 -11.36 14.62 8.79
C TYR A 306 -10.35 14.98 7.69
N GLY A 307 -9.09 14.60 7.86
CA GLY A 307 -8.04 14.75 6.85
C GLY A 307 -6.69 14.31 7.39
N GLY A 308 -5.76 13.83 6.55
CA GLY A 308 -4.41 13.45 6.99
C GLY A 308 -4.40 12.60 8.26
N GLU A 309 -3.88 13.13 9.36
CA GLU A 309 -3.81 12.42 10.66
C GLU A 309 -4.92 12.84 11.64
N GLU A 310 -5.89 13.62 11.18
CA GLU A 310 -6.92 14.26 12.00
C GLU A 310 -8.23 13.46 12.01
N PHE A 311 -8.78 13.32 13.21
CA PHE A 311 -10.06 12.68 13.46
C PHE A 311 -11.01 13.67 14.12
N VAL A 312 -12.27 13.63 13.73
CA VAL A 312 -13.35 14.40 14.35
C VAL A 312 -14.32 13.43 15.02
N ILE A 313 -14.69 13.78 16.25
CA ILE A 313 -15.70 13.06 17.04
C ILE A 313 -16.83 14.04 17.34
N VAL A 314 -18.04 13.67 16.96
CA VAL A 314 -19.26 14.42 17.22
C VAL A 314 -20.03 13.69 18.32
N LEU A 315 -20.34 14.39 19.41
CA LEU A 315 -21.04 13.86 20.58
C LEU A 315 -22.36 14.62 20.78
N PRO A 316 -23.46 14.23 20.11
CA PRO A 316 -24.75 14.89 20.26
C PRO A 316 -25.25 14.82 21.71
N ALA A 317 -25.96 15.87 22.15
CA ALA A 317 -26.58 15.94 23.48
C ALA A 317 -25.60 15.61 24.64
N THR A 318 -24.33 15.96 24.48
CA THR A 318 -23.28 15.69 25.46
C THR A 318 -22.80 16.99 26.09
N THR A 319 -22.70 17.00 27.42
CA THR A 319 -22.23 18.17 28.18
C THR A 319 -20.71 18.30 28.06
N GLY A 320 -20.17 19.49 28.32
CA GLY A 320 -18.72 19.73 28.27
C GLY A 320 -17.90 18.76 29.14
N PRO A 321 -18.28 18.52 30.41
CA PRO A 321 -17.61 17.52 31.24
C PRO A 321 -17.70 16.09 30.67
N GLY A 322 -18.84 15.72 30.06
CA GLY A 322 -19.01 14.43 29.41
C GLY A 322 -18.11 14.27 28.19
N ALA A 323 -18.03 15.30 27.34
CA ALA A 323 -17.16 15.33 26.17
C ALA A 323 -15.67 15.27 26.57
N LEU A 324 -15.29 15.99 27.63
CA LEU A 324 -13.94 15.94 28.19
C LEU A 324 -13.58 14.54 28.70
N SER A 325 -14.50 13.87 29.41
CA SER A 325 -14.28 12.50 29.91
C SER A 325 -14.09 11.48 28.77
N VAL A 326 -14.86 11.60 27.69
CA VAL A 326 -14.68 10.76 26.49
C VAL A 326 -13.32 11.02 25.85
N ALA A 327 -12.92 12.28 25.70
CA ALA A 327 -11.63 12.65 25.14
C ALA A 327 -10.46 12.13 25.99
N GLU A 328 -10.52 12.27 27.33
CA GLU A 328 -9.48 11.73 28.21
C GLU A 328 -9.38 10.21 28.13
N THR A 329 -10.52 9.52 28.07
CA THR A 329 -10.54 8.05 27.90
C THR A 329 -9.84 7.64 26.60
N ILE A 330 -10.16 8.31 25.48
CA ILE A 330 -9.51 8.04 24.19
C ILE A 330 -8.01 8.33 24.25
N ARG A 331 -7.60 9.44 24.88
CA ARG A 331 -6.19 9.80 25.05
C ARG A 331 -5.44 8.71 25.80
N ASP A 332 -5.97 8.28 26.94
CA ASP A 332 -5.36 7.25 27.79
C ASP A 332 -5.31 5.89 27.10
N GLU A 333 -6.38 5.49 26.40
CA GLU A 333 -6.38 4.23 25.67
C GLU A 333 -5.35 4.22 24.54
N VAL A 334 -5.24 5.29 23.73
CA VAL A 334 -4.21 5.39 22.69
C VAL A 334 -2.82 5.34 23.31
N PHE A 335 -2.60 6.04 24.43
CA PHE A 335 -1.32 6.01 25.13
C PHE A 335 -0.96 4.61 25.65
N SER A 336 -1.97 3.84 26.11
CA SER A 336 -1.81 2.49 26.65
C SER A 336 -1.50 1.42 25.60
N LEU A 337 -1.63 1.71 24.30
CA LEU A 337 -1.28 0.78 23.23
C LEU A 337 0.25 0.56 23.11
N GLU A 338 1.05 1.44 23.71
CA GLU A 338 2.52 1.36 23.74
C GLU A 338 3.19 1.21 22.36
N ILE A 339 2.55 1.70 21.29
CA ILE A 339 3.07 1.59 19.92
C ILE A 339 4.27 2.52 19.77
N GLU A 340 5.47 1.99 19.55
CA GLU A 340 6.68 2.79 19.38
C GLU A 340 6.57 3.79 18.21
N HIS A 341 7.03 5.02 18.43
CA HIS A 341 7.08 6.04 17.40
C HIS A 341 8.26 6.99 17.64
N ALA A 342 9.32 6.84 16.84
CA ALA A 342 10.57 7.59 17.02
C ALA A 342 10.39 9.12 16.85
N GLY A 343 9.35 9.55 16.12
CA GLY A 343 9.00 10.96 15.96
C GLY A 343 8.21 11.57 17.12
N SER A 344 7.79 10.76 18.11
CA SER A 344 7.09 11.22 19.30
C SER A 344 8.09 11.55 20.41
N VAL A 345 7.86 12.67 21.11
CA VAL A 345 8.61 13.04 22.32
C VAL A 345 8.49 11.97 23.41
N GLN A 346 7.40 11.20 23.42
CA GLN A 346 7.15 10.13 24.38
C GLN A 346 7.64 8.76 23.91
N GLY A 347 8.32 8.69 22.75
CA GLY A 347 8.81 7.43 22.14
C GLY A 347 7.71 6.47 21.66
N ARG A 348 6.45 6.87 21.79
CA ARG A 348 5.26 6.09 21.42
C ARG A 348 4.18 6.97 20.80
N ILE A 349 3.26 6.37 20.04
CA ILE A 349 2.11 7.06 19.48
C ILE A 349 1.26 7.63 20.61
N THR A 350 0.93 8.92 20.51
CA THR A 350 0.01 9.61 21.41
C THR A 350 -0.96 10.48 20.62
N VAL A 351 -2.05 10.89 21.25
CA VAL A 351 -3.04 11.77 20.64
C VAL A 351 -3.23 13.01 21.52
N SER A 352 -3.35 14.18 20.90
CA SER A 352 -3.81 15.40 21.58
C SER A 352 -5.21 15.70 21.08
N ILE A 353 -6.10 16.13 21.96
CA ILE A 353 -7.52 16.29 21.62
C ILE A 353 -7.99 17.69 22.04
N GLY A 354 -8.59 18.41 21.08
CA GLY A 354 -9.33 19.64 21.35
C GLY A 354 -10.82 19.36 21.41
N VAL A 355 -11.48 19.83 22.47
CA VAL A 355 -12.91 19.62 22.70
C VAL A 355 -13.63 20.96 22.65
N ALA A 356 -14.63 21.09 21.79
CA ALA A 356 -15.56 22.23 21.81
C ALA A 356 -16.97 21.76 22.12
N THR A 357 -17.62 22.41 23.08
CA THR A 357 -19.02 22.14 23.43
C THR A 357 -19.89 23.33 23.02
N TRP A 358 -20.99 23.04 22.31
CA TRP A 358 -21.96 24.05 21.89
C TRP A 358 -23.21 24.02 22.77
N GLN A 359 -23.60 25.17 23.34
CA GLN A 359 -24.76 25.30 24.23
C GLN A 359 -26.01 25.92 23.56
N GLY A 360 -26.07 25.99 22.23
CA GLY A 360 -27.32 26.30 21.51
C GLY A 360 -27.71 27.78 21.40
N LYS A 361 -26.81 28.75 21.64
CA LYS A 361 -27.08 30.15 21.24
C LYS A 361 -27.04 30.30 19.71
N LYS A 362 -28.01 31.04 19.17
CA LYS A 362 -28.27 31.29 17.73
C LYS A 362 -27.08 31.83 16.90
N SER A 363 -25.99 32.27 17.55
CA SER A 363 -24.86 32.95 16.89
C SER A 363 -23.75 32.01 16.39
N ASN A 364 -23.76 30.73 16.76
CA ASN A 364 -22.62 29.84 16.48
C ASN A 364 -22.94 28.94 15.28
N THR A 365 -22.06 28.97 14.27
CA THR A 365 -22.13 28.08 13.10
C THR A 365 -21.32 26.80 13.35
N VAL A 366 -21.51 25.76 12.53
CA VAL A 366 -20.72 24.52 12.61
C VAL A 366 -19.23 24.84 12.48
N GLU A 367 -18.86 25.76 11.58
CA GLU A 367 -17.48 26.20 11.37
C GLU A 367 -16.89 26.83 12.64
N SER A 368 -17.68 27.59 13.41
CA SER A 368 -17.22 28.16 14.68
C SER A 368 -16.93 27.11 15.74
N VAL A 369 -17.71 26.02 15.77
CA VAL A 369 -17.50 24.88 16.69
C VAL A 369 -16.26 24.09 16.31
N VAL A 370 -16.08 23.81 15.02
CA VAL A 370 -14.89 23.14 14.50
C VAL A 370 -13.64 23.99 14.76
N LYS A 371 -13.70 25.29 14.48
CA LYS A 371 -12.59 26.22 14.73
C LYS A 371 -12.20 26.27 16.22
N ALA A 372 -13.18 26.31 17.12
CA ALA A 372 -12.91 26.30 18.56
C ALA A 372 -12.30 24.98 19.04
N ALA A 373 -12.70 23.84 18.45
CA ALA A 373 -12.10 22.55 18.74
C ALA A 373 -10.64 22.50 18.24
N ASP A 374 -10.37 23.08 17.07
CA ASP A 374 -9.03 23.16 16.50
C ASP A 374 -8.10 24.09 17.31
N GLU A 375 -8.59 25.24 17.77
CA GLU A 375 -7.85 26.14 18.68
C GLU A 375 -7.51 25.45 20.02
N ALA A 376 -8.45 24.66 20.56
CA ALA A 376 -8.21 23.84 21.74
C ALA A 376 -7.17 22.74 21.47
N LEU A 377 -7.23 22.09 20.30
CA LEU A 377 -6.25 21.08 19.87
C LEU A 377 -4.85 21.69 19.72
N TYR A 378 -4.75 22.89 19.14
CA TYR A 378 -3.51 23.63 19.03
C TYR A 378 -2.92 23.91 20.42
N SER A 379 -3.76 24.35 21.37
CA SER A 379 -3.35 24.58 22.76
C SER A 379 -2.84 23.30 23.43
N ALA A 380 -3.49 22.16 23.20
CA ALA A 380 -3.03 20.86 23.69
C ALA A 380 -1.66 20.47 23.09
N LYS A 381 -1.46 20.69 21.79
CA LYS A 381 -0.17 20.43 21.13
C LYS A 381 0.94 21.35 21.68
N ALA A 382 0.62 22.62 21.94
CA ALA A 382 1.56 23.60 22.50
C ALA A 382 1.93 23.32 23.97
N ALA A 383 1.03 22.71 24.74
CA ALA A 383 1.25 22.35 26.14
C ALA A 383 2.12 21.10 26.37
N GLY A 384 2.68 20.50 25.31
CA GLY A 384 3.55 19.32 25.40
C GLY A 384 2.99 18.06 24.72
N ARG A 385 1.84 18.16 24.03
CA ARG A 385 1.12 17.04 23.41
C ARG A 385 0.65 15.99 24.43
N ASN A 386 -0.10 14.98 23.96
CA ASN A 386 -0.72 13.97 24.82
C ASN A 386 -1.54 14.60 25.95
N SER A 387 -2.38 15.56 25.59
CA SER A 387 -3.23 16.29 26.53
C SER A 387 -4.58 16.62 25.88
N VAL A 388 -5.56 16.90 26.72
CA VAL A 388 -6.89 17.33 26.29
C VAL A 388 -7.12 18.77 26.74
N PHE A 389 -7.58 19.61 25.84
CA PHE A 389 -8.04 20.97 26.16
C PHE A 389 -9.48 21.11 25.73
N ALA A 390 -10.29 21.80 26.55
CA ALA A 390 -11.70 21.99 26.28
C ALA A 390 -12.07 23.47 26.30
N THR A 391 -12.97 23.85 25.40
CA THR A 391 -13.59 25.16 25.34
C THR A 391 -15.12 25.03 25.25
N ILE A 392 -15.82 26.01 25.80
CA ILE A 392 -17.28 26.08 25.77
C ILE A 392 -17.67 27.30 24.96
N LEU A 393 -18.41 27.07 23.88
CA LEU A 393 -19.01 28.12 23.08
C LEU A 393 -20.37 28.47 23.70
N ALA A 394 -20.35 29.54 24.50
CA ALA A 394 -21.48 30.04 25.27
C ALA A 394 -22.46 30.85 24.45
#